data_AF-A0A3D8VAL7-F1
#
_entry.id   AF-A0A3D8VAL7-F1
#
_cell.length_a   1.000
_cell.length_b   1.000
_cell.length_c   1.000
_cell.angle_alpha   90.00
_cell.angle_beta   90.00
_cell.angle_gamma   90.00
#
_symmetry.space_group_name_H-M   'P 1'
#
loop_
_entity.id
_entity.type
_entity.pdbx_description
1 polymer ?
#
loop_
_entity_poly.entity_id
_entity_poly.type
_entity_poly.pdbx_seq_one_letter_code
_entity_poly.pdbx_strand_id
1 'polypeptide(L)'
;MAAWFTVVAPLLPELIRAARPMFTRSREPSQIPQQIRELQDAVDRNDQAIRTLASEMEQTLSALKQASAQLEATLVDLRRQQVEQDRRLQVMQWVTGVAVTAAVLAFGLAGYALAR
;
A
#
# COMPACT_ATOMS: atom_id res chain seq x y z
N MET A 1 -16.21 -14.20 1.92
CA MET A 1 -17.09 -13.38 2.81
C MET A 1 -16.35 -12.09 3.13
N ALA A 2 -17.05 -10.96 3.14
CA ALA A 2 -16.40 -9.67 3.36
C ALA A 2 -15.88 -9.56 4.81
N ALA A 3 -14.61 -9.17 4.99
CA ALA A 3 -13.92 -9.17 6.29
C ALA A 3 -14.58 -8.27 7.35
N TRP A 4 -15.37 -7.27 6.93
CA TRP A 4 -16.16 -6.44 7.84
C TRP A 4 -17.31 -7.21 8.49
N PHE A 5 -17.89 -8.19 7.80
CA PHE A 5 -19.06 -8.94 8.28
C PHE A 5 -18.69 -9.86 9.44
N THR A 6 -17.49 -10.45 9.43
CA THR A 6 -17.00 -11.30 10.53
C THR A 6 -16.77 -10.52 11.83
N VAL A 7 -16.49 -9.21 11.74
CA VAL A 7 -16.30 -8.33 12.91
C VAL A 7 -17.65 -7.86 13.46
N VAL A 8 -18.61 -7.57 12.58
CA VAL A 8 -19.92 -7.01 12.96
C VAL A 8 -20.94 -8.07 13.35
N ALA A 9 -20.86 -9.29 12.78
CA ALA A 9 -21.85 -10.36 12.98
C ALA A 9 -22.19 -10.67 14.46
N PRO A 10 -21.23 -10.73 15.41
CA PRO A 10 -21.52 -11.00 16.82
C PRO A 10 -22.27 -9.87 17.53
N LEU A 11 -22.16 -8.64 17.02
CA LEU A 11 -22.74 -7.43 17.61
C LEU A 11 -24.15 -7.13 17.08
N LEU A 12 -24.56 -7.78 15.98
CA LEU A 12 -25.86 -7.60 15.36
C LEU A 12 -27.04 -7.80 16.35
N PRO A 13 -27.07 -8.82 17.23
CA PRO A 13 -28.19 -9.00 18.15
C PRO A 13 -28.37 -7.85 19.13
N GLU A 14 -27.26 -7.32 19.66
CA GLU A 14 -27.26 -6.17 20.60
C GLU A 14 -27.61 -4.87 19.89
N LEU A 15 -27.10 -4.64 18.66
CA LEU A 15 -27.48 -3.51 17.83
C LEU A 15 -28.98 -3.50 17.50
N ILE A 16 -29.53 -4.66 17.14
CA ILE A 16 -30.97 -4.82 16.87
C ILE A 16 -31.79 -4.59 18.15
N ARG A 17 -31.32 -5.06 19.31
CA ARG A 17 -32.02 -4.90 20.60
C ARG A 17 -32.01 -3.44 21.06
N ALA A 18 -30.90 -2.73 20.89
CA ALA A 18 -30.77 -1.30 21.19
C ALA A 18 -31.63 -0.43 20.27
N ALA A 19 -31.74 -0.79 18.99
CA ALA A 19 -32.52 -0.04 18.01
C ALA A 19 -34.04 -0.32 18.09
N ARG A 20 -34.46 -1.45 18.67
CA ARG A 20 -35.87 -1.90 18.76
C ARG A 20 -36.86 -0.82 19.26
N PRO A 21 -36.64 -0.14 20.40
CA PRO A 21 -37.58 0.89 20.89
C PRO A 21 -37.69 2.12 19.96
N MET A 22 -36.72 2.32 19.07
CA MET A 22 -36.75 3.39 18.08
C MET A 22 -37.72 3.08 16.93
N PHE A 23 -37.92 1.79 16.63
CA PHE A 23 -38.80 1.30 15.57
C PHE A 23 -40.20 0.88 16.05
N THR A 24 -40.39 0.58 17.34
CA THR A 24 -41.68 0.08 17.88
C THR A 24 -42.51 1.15 18.61
N ARG A 25 -42.03 2.39 18.72
CA ARG A 25 -42.78 3.46 19.37
C ARG A 25 -43.81 4.01 18.38
N SER A 26 -45.08 3.62 18.53
CA SER A 26 -46.19 4.21 17.78
C SER A 26 -46.25 5.71 18.05
N ARG A 27 -45.84 6.51 17.07
CA ARG A 27 -45.90 7.98 17.12
C ARG A 27 -47.24 8.45 16.59
N GLU A 28 -47.75 9.57 17.13
CA GLU A 28 -49.06 10.10 16.78
C GLU A 28 -49.19 10.41 15.27
N PRO A 29 -50.37 10.18 14.67
CA PRO A 29 -50.61 10.43 13.24
C PRO A 29 -50.36 11.88 12.80
N SER A 30 -50.42 12.83 13.73
CA SER A 30 -50.14 14.26 13.53
C SER A 30 -48.69 14.55 13.11
N GLN A 31 -47.75 13.63 13.38
CA GLN A 31 -46.32 13.82 13.10
C GLN A 31 -45.86 13.24 11.75
N ILE A 32 -46.75 12.55 11.01
CA ILE A 32 -46.41 11.92 9.72
C ILE A 32 -45.89 12.93 8.68
N PRO A 33 -46.49 14.12 8.49
CA PRO A 33 -45.99 15.11 7.52
C PRO A 33 -44.61 15.67 7.89
N GLN A 34 -44.28 15.70 9.18
CA GLN A 34 -42.99 16.14 9.68
C GLN A 34 -41.93 15.05 9.51
N GLN A 35 -42.27 13.79 9.76
CA GLN A 35 -41.39 12.64 9.48
C GLN A 35 -41.06 12.50 8.00
N ILE A 36 -42.03 12.73 7.11
CA ILE A 36 -41.78 12.70 5.66
C ILE A 36 -40.75 13.77 5.28
N ARG A 37 -40.87 14.98 5.85
CA ARG A 37 -39.87 16.05 5.66
C ARG A 37 -38.51 15.68 6.22
N GLU A 38 -38.43 15.15 7.44
CA GLU A 38 -37.16 14.72 8.04
C GLU A 38 -36.47 13.61 7.25
N LEU A 39 -37.24 12.65 6.71
CA LEU A 39 -36.72 11.59 5.86
C LEU A 39 -36.23 12.13 4.51
N GLN A 40 -36.96 13.07 3.91
CA GLN A 40 -36.52 13.74 2.68
C GLN A 40 -35.22 14.52 2.91
N ASP A 41 -35.15 15.32 3.98
CA ASP A 41 -33.94 16.05 4.35
C ASP A 41 -32.75 15.12 4.67
N ALA A 42 -33.03 13.95 5.25
CA ALA A 42 -32.02 12.94 5.52
C ALA A 42 -31.54 12.25 4.23
N VAL A 43 -32.44 11.97 3.29
CA VAL A 43 -32.12 11.40 1.97
C VAL A 43 -31.27 12.38 1.17
N ASP A 44 -31.65 13.66 1.11
CA ASP A 44 -30.90 14.69 0.38
C ASP A 44 -29.49 14.87 0.95
N ARG A 45 -29.37 14.90 2.28
CA ARG A 45 -28.05 14.95 2.95
C ARG A 45 -27.21 13.71 2.69
N ASN A 46 -27.83 12.53 2.65
CA ASN A 46 -27.12 11.29 2.38
C ASN A 46 -26.64 11.22 0.92
N ASP A 47 -27.48 11.62 -0.04
CA ASP A 47 -27.09 11.68 -1.44
C ASP A 47 -25.91 12.66 -1.66
N GLN A 48 -25.96 13.83 -1.01
CA GLN A 48 -24.82 14.76 -1.01
C GLN A 48 -23.56 14.14 -0.39
N ALA A 49 -23.69 13.48 0.77
CA ALA A 49 -22.56 12.84 1.44
C ALA A 49 -21.95 11.71 0.58
N ILE A 50 -22.78 10.88 -0.06
CA ILE A 50 -22.32 9.81 -0.96
C ILE A 50 -21.59 10.39 -2.16
N ARG A 51 -22.10 11.47 -2.77
CA ARG A 51 -21.43 12.13 -3.90
C ARG A 51 -20.07 12.70 -3.51
N THR A 52 -19.99 13.38 -2.37
CA THR A 52 -18.72 13.89 -1.85
C THR A 52 -17.74 12.75 -1.57
N LEU A 53 -18.19 11.69 -0.90
CA LEU A 53 -17.36 10.51 -0.63
C LEU A 53 -16.88 9.85 -1.92
N ALA A 54 -17.74 9.71 -2.93
CA ALA A 54 -17.36 9.15 -4.22
C ALA A 54 -16.28 10.00 -4.91
N SER A 55 -16.41 11.33 -4.87
CA SER A 55 -15.40 12.26 -5.39
C SER A 55 -14.07 12.13 -4.65
N GLU A 56 -14.09 12.07 -3.32
CA GLU A 56 -12.89 11.88 -2.50
C GLU A 56 -12.22 10.52 -2.77
N MET A 57 -13.01 9.46 -2.96
CA MET A 57 -12.51 8.15 -3.34
C MET A 57 -11.86 8.16 -4.73
N GLU A 58 -12.46 8.83 -5.71
CA GLU A 58 -11.89 8.97 -7.05
C GLU A 58 -10.55 9.70 -7.01
N GLN A 59 -10.47 10.79 -6.25
CA GLN A 59 -9.21 11.53 -6.03
C GLN A 59 -8.16 10.64 -5.35
N THR A 60 -8.55 9.89 -4.32
CA THR A 60 -7.65 8.99 -3.59
C THR A 60 -7.13 7.88 -4.50
N LEU A 61 -8.00 7.27 -5.32
CA LEU A 61 -7.60 6.24 -6.29
C LEU A 61 -6.67 6.79 -7.36
N SER A 62 -6.93 8.01 -7.85
CA SER A 62 -6.06 8.70 -8.80
C SER A 62 -4.67 8.95 -8.22
N ALA A 63 -4.60 9.49 -6.99
CA ALA A 63 -3.35 9.71 -6.28
C ALA A 63 -2.59 8.39 -6.04
N LEU A 64 -3.30 7.33 -5.66
CA LEU A 64 -2.71 6.01 -5.42
C LEU A 64 -2.17 5.39 -6.71
N LYS A 65 -2.86 5.55 -7.84
CA LYS A 65 -2.41 5.13 -9.17
C LYS A 65 -1.17 5.90 -9.63
N GLN A 66 -1.10 7.20 -9.35
CA GLN A 66 0.08 8.01 -9.66
C GLN A 66 1.27 7.58 -8.81
N ALA A 67 1.06 7.38 -7.50
CA ALA A 67 2.08 6.91 -6.59
C ALA A 67 2.59 5.50 -6.98
N SER A 68 1.71 4.59 -7.38
CA SER A 68 2.11 3.25 -7.82
C SER A 68 2.93 3.31 -9.11
N ALA A 69 2.55 4.15 -10.08
CA ALA A 69 3.33 4.34 -11.31
C ALA A 69 4.74 4.91 -11.02
N GLN A 70 4.84 5.85 -10.07
CA GLN A 70 6.13 6.40 -9.65
C GLN A 70 7.01 5.36 -8.91
N LEU A 71 6.38 4.51 -8.09
CA LEU A 71 7.05 3.38 -7.45
C LEU A 71 7.56 2.35 -8.48
N GLU A 72 6.76 2.03 -9.49
CA GLU A 72 7.19 1.13 -10.57
C GLU A 72 8.38 1.72 -11.34
N ALA A 73 8.36 3.02 -11.65
CA ALA A 73 9.47 3.70 -12.31
C ALA A 73 10.75 3.66 -11.46
N THR A 74 10.66 3.98 -10.16
CA THR A 74 11.81 3.94 -9.26
C THR A 74 12.37 2.53 -9.07
N LEU A 75 11.51 1.50 -9.03
CA LEU A 75 11.96 0.11 -8.98
C LEU A 75 12.71 -0.32 -10.26
N VAL A 76 12.26 0.13 -11.44
CA VAL A 76 12.96 -0.12 -12.69
C VAL A 76 14.34 0.55 -12.70
N ASP A 77 14.43 1.80 -12.24
CA ASP A 77 15.71 2.50 -12.19
C ASP A 77 16.66 1.90 -11.14
N LEU A 78 16.17 1.51 -9.97
CA LEU A 78 16.96 0.79 -8.96
C LEU A 78 17.49 -0.54 -9.50
N ARG A 79 16.67 -1.30 -10.23
CA ARG A 79 17.13 -2.54 -10.88
C ARG A 79 18.23 -2.29 -11.90
N ARG A 80 18.11 -1.23 -12.71
CA ARG A 80 19.17 -0.85 -13.66
C ARG A 80 20.46 -0.51 -12.94
N GLN A 81 20.38 0.27 -11.87
CA GLN A 81 21.55 0.63 -11.05
C GLN A 81 22.21 -0.61 -10.43
N GLN A 82 21.42 -1.58 -9.93
CA GLN A 82 21.97 -2.84 -9.41
C GLN A 82 22.72 -3.61 -10.49
N VAL A 83 22.17 -3.75 -11.69
CA VAL A 83 22.85 -4.44 -12.81
C VAL A 83 24.17 -3.75 -13.17
N GLU A 84 24.20 -2.41 -13.20
CA GLU A 84 25.43 -1.66 -13.43
C GLU A 84 26.47 -1.86 -12.33
N GLN A 85 26.03 -1.86 -11.06
CA GLN A 85 26.90 -2.10 -9.92
C GLN A 85 27.48 -3.51 -9.94
N ASP A 86 26.65 -4.53 -10.19
CA ASP A 86 27.10 -5.92 -10.28
C ASP A 86 28.15 -6.10 -11.38
N ARG A 87 27.96 -5.44 -12.53
CA ARG A 87 28.95 -5.46 -13.62
C ARG A 87 30.27 -4.83 -13.19
N ARG A 88 30.25 -3.71 -12.47
CA ARG A 88 31.46 -3.07 -11.94
C ARG A 88 32.17 -3.96 -10.92
N LEU A 89 31.41 -4.61 -10.04
CA LEU A 89 31.95 -5.54 -9.05
C LEU A 89 32.63 -6.73 -9.71
N GLN A 90 32.02 -7.32 -10.76
CA GLN A 90 32.64 -8.41 -11.52
C GLN A 90 33.97 -7.99 -12.14
N VAL A 91 34.04 -6.82 -12.78
CA VAL A 91 35.29 -6.32 -13.36
C VAL A 91 36.34 -6.11 -12.27
N MET A 92 35.97 -5.50 -11.14
CA MET A 92 36.87 -5.26 -10.03
C MET A 92 37.39 -6.56 -9.40
N GLN A 93 36.54 -7.57 -9.25
CA GLN A 93 36.91 -8.91 -8.78
C GLN A 93 37.94 -9.57 -9.71
N TRP A 94 37.72 -9.52 -11.03
CA TRP A 94 38.68 -10.04 -12.01
C TRP A 94 40.03 -9.33 -11.92
N VAL A 95 40.05 -8.00 -11.89
CA VAL A 95 41.28 -7.21 -11.78
C VAL A 95 42.02 -7.53 -10.48
N THR A 96 41.28 -7.67 -9.37
CA THR A 96 41.86 -8.01 -8.07
C THR A 96 42.47 -9.41 -8.09
N GLY A 97 41.76 -10.39 -8.67
CA GLY A 97 42.27 -11.75 -8.84
C GLY A 97 43.56 -11.81 -9.66
N VAL A 98 43.62 -11.09 -10.78
CA VAL A 98 44.84 -10.99 -11.62
C VAL A 98 45.98 -10.28 -10.88
N ALA A 99 45.70 -9.22 -10.14
CA ALA A 99 46.71 -8.51 -9.37
C ALA A 99 47.31 -9.39 -8.26
N VAL A 100 46.47 -10.15 -7.54
CA VAL A 100 46.90 -11.06 -6.47
C VAL A 100 47.76 -12.20 -7.05
N THR A 101 47.37 -12.81 -8.16
CA THR A 101 48.16 -13.89 -8.77
C THR A 101 49.51 -13.39 -9.28
N ALA A 102 49.54 -12.22 -9.92
CA ALA A 102 50.78 -11.58 -10.35
C ALA A 102 51.73 -11.28 -9.17
N ALA A 103 51.20 -10.77 -8.05
CA ALA A 103 51.98 -10.50 -6.85
C ALA A 103 52.58 -11.78 -6.24
N VAL A 104 51.80 -12.87 -6.17
CA VAL A 104 52.28 -14.17 -5.66
C VAL A 104 53.38 -14.74 -6.55
N LEU A 105 53.21 -14.69 -7.87
CA LEU A 105 54.24 -15.17 -8.81
C LEU A 105 55.52 -14.34 -8.72
N ALA A 106 55.41 -13.02 -8.66
CA ALA A 106 56.56 -12.13 -8.50
C ALA A 106 57.31 -12.40 -7.19
N PHE A 107 56.58 -12.62 -6.09
CA PHE A 107 57.17 -13.00 -4.80
C PHE A 107 57.89 -14.36 -4.86
N GLY A 108 57.27 -15.37 -5.47
CA GLY A 108 57.87 -16.68 -5.66
C GLY A 108 59.15 -16.64 -6.50
N LEU A 109 59.14 -15.86 -7.59
CA LEU A 109 60.32 -15.64 -8.44
C LEU A 109 61.44 -14.92 -7.68
N ALA A 110 61.12 -13.89 -6.90
CA ALA A 110 62.09 -13.19 -6.07
C ALA A 110 62.72 -14.11 -5.01
N GLY A 111 61.91 -14.97 -4.37
CA GLY A 111 62.40 -15.98 -3.44
C GLY A 111 63.32 -17.01 -4.09
N TYR A 112 62.97 -17.48 -5.29
CA TYR A 112 63.83 -18.39 -6.06
C TYR A 112 65.17 -17.75 -6.46
N ALA A 113 65.14 -16.48 -6.89
CA ALA A 113 66.34 -15.73 -7.23
C ALA A 113 67.26 -15.51 -6.02
N LEU A 114 66.72 -15.41 -4.80
CA LEU A 114 67.49 -15.26 -3.56
C LEU A 114 68.09 -16.60 -3.06
N ALA A 115 67.44 -17.72 -3.39
CA ALA A 115 67.84 -19.06 -2.95
C ALA A 115 68.85 -19.75 -3.88
N ARG A 116 69.16 -19.13 -5.02
CA ARG A 116 70.15 -19.59 -6.01
C ARG A 116 71.43 -18.79 -5.89
#